data_AF-A0A959TYM8-F1
#
_entry.id   AF-A0A959TYM8-F1
#
_cell.length_a   1.000
_cell.length_b   1.000
_cell.length_c   1.000
_cell.angle_alpha   90.00
_cell.angle_beta   90.00
_cell.angle_gamma   90.00
#
_symmetry.space_group_name_H-M   'P 1'
#
loop_
_entity.id
_entity.type
_entity.pdbx_description
1 polymer ?
#
loop_
_entity_poly.entity_id
_entity_poly.type
_entity_poly.pdbx_seq_one_letter_code
_entity_poly.pdbx_strand_id
1 'polypeptide(L)' 'MKKKGTELKDLTVQELQDKLQDERSSLRKLRFDHAVSPVENPMLIGARRREVARVLTELRHRELNENKQ' A
#
# COMPACT_ATOMS: atom_id res chain seq x y z
N MET A 1 -4.14 -8.83 -18.42
CA MET A 1 -3.51 -8.03 -17.35
C MET A 1 -4.60 -7.39 -16.49
N LYS A 2 -4.91 -7.94 -15.30
CA LYS A 2 -5.82 -7.30 -14.34
C LYS A 2 -5.16 -6.02 -13.82
N LYS A 3 -5.82 -4.87 -13.97
CA LYS A 3 -5.34 -3.60 -13.42
C LYS A 3 -5.43 -3.69 -11.90
N LYS A 4 -4.30 -3.80 -11.19
CA LYS A 4 -4.22 -3.82 -9.70
C LYS A 4 -5.03 -2.72 -8.98
N GLY A 5 -5.41 -1.65 -9.69
CA GLY A 5 -6.27 -0.60 -9.16
C GLY A 5 -7.74 -1.00 -8.95
N THR A 6 -8.26 -2.05 -9.59
CA THR A 6 -9.63 -2.51 -9.34
C THR A 6 -9.74 -3.33 -8.06
N GLU A 7 -8.70 -4.12 -7.73
CA GLU A 7 -8.69 -4.96 -6.52
C GLU A 7 -8.81 -4.16 -5.22
N LEU A 8 -8.38 -2.89 -5.20
CA LEU A 8 -8.52 -2.04 -4.00
C LEU A 8 -9.96 -1.54 -3.79
N LYS A 9 -10.75 -1.44 -4.86
CA LYS A 9 -12.15 -0.99 -4.78
C LYS A 9 -13.08 -2.08 -4.26
N ASP A 10 -12.72 -3.34 -4.52
CA ASP A 10 -13.50 -4.51 -4.10
C ASP A 10 -13.32 -4.84 -2.60
N LEU A 11 -12.28 -4.29 -1.96
CA LEU A 11 -12.00 -4.50 -0.53
C LEU A 11 -12.85 -3.59 0.36
N THR A 12 -13.23 -4.07 1.52
CA THR A 12 -13.85 -3.27 2.59
C THR A 12 -12.86 -2.30 3.24
N VAL A 13 -13.36 -1.32 4.00
CA VAL A 13 -12.48 -0.36 4.72
C VAL A 13 -11.57 -1.08 5.71
N GLN A 14 -12.09 -2.09 6.42
CA GLN A 14 -11.33 -2.90 7.36
C GLN A 14 -10.18 -3.65 6.66
N GLU A 15 -10.48 -4.34 5.56
CA GLU A 15 -9.48 -5.09 4.79
C GLU A 15 -8.41 -4.17 4.17
N LEU A 16 -8.78 -2.94 3.78
CA LEU A 16 -7.81 -1.95 3.32
C LEU A 16 -6.88 -1.48 4.46
N GLN A 17 -7.38 -1.36 5.68
CA GLN A 17 -6.55 -1.01 6.84
C GLN A 17 -5.60 -2.15 7.21
N ASP A 18 -6.08 -3.40 7.21
CA ASP A 18 -5.25 -4.59 7.47
C ASP A 18 -4.14 -4.71 6.41
N LYS A 19 -4.51 -4.58 5.13
CA LYS A 19 -3.54 -4.60 4.02
C LYS A 19 -2.53 -3.45 4.10
N LEU A 20 -2.96 -2.26 4.55
CA LEU A 20 -2.06 -1.13 4.78
C LEU A 20 -1.04 -1.44 5.86
N GLN A 21 -1.46 -2.07 6.96
CA GLN A 21 -0.57 -2.45 8.06
C GLN A 21 0.49 -3.45 7.59
N ASP A 22 0.08 -4.47 6.85
CA ASP A 22 0.96 -5.50 6.33
C ASP A 22 1.97 -4.95 5.31
N GLU A 23 1.51 -4.13 4.36
CA GLU A 23 2.39 -3.50 3.37
C GLU A 23 3.37 -2.51 4.02
N ARG A 24 2.95 -1.77 5.05
CA ARG A 24 3.86 -0.90 5.82
C ARG A 24 4.90 -1.71 6.58
N SER A 25 4.52 -2.84 7.18
CA SER A 25 5.45 -3.71 7.88
C SER A 25 6.48 -4.32 6.91
N SER A 26 6.00 -4.79 5.77
CA SER A 26 6.82 -5.33 4.69
C SER A 26 7.80 -4.27 4.15
N LEU A 27 7.33 -3.04 3.92
CA LEU A 27 8.18 -1.95 3.47
C LEU A 27 9.24 -1.56 4.51
N ARG A 28 8.90 -1.55 5.81
CA ARG A 28 9.87 -1.31 6.89
C ARG A 28 10.96 -2.37 6.90
N LYS A 29 10.58 -3.64 6.82
CA LYS A 29 11.53 -4.76 6.75
C LYS A 29 12.43 -4.62 5.52
N LEU A 30 11.87 -4.35 4.35
CA LEU A 30 12.66 -4.17 3.12
C LEU A 30 13.64 -3.01 3.20
N ARG A 31 13.27 -1.90 3.86
CA ARG A 31 14.16 -0.77 4.09
C ARG A 31 15.28 -1.09 5.07
N PHE A 32 14.96 -1.84 6.13
CA PHE A 32 15.95 -2.31 7.09
C PHE A 32 16.94 -3.27 6.44
N ASP A 33 16.43 -4.28 5.73
CA ASP A 33 17.23 -5.25 4.98
C ASP A 33 18.15 -4.52 3.99
N HIS A 34 17.65 -3.51 3.24
CA HIS A 34 18.45 -2.67 2.34
C HIS A 34 19.55 -1.86 3.02
N ALA A 35 19.30 -1.37 4.24
CA ALA A 35 20.28 -0.60 4.99
C ALA A 35 21.39 -1.49 5.57
N VAL A 36 21.07 -2.75 5.92
CA VAL A 36 22.04 -3.74 6.43
C VAL A 36 22.85 -4.36 5.31
N SER A 37 22.20 -4.70 4.20
CA SER A 37 22.82 -5.23 3.00
C SER A 37 22.13 -4.63 1.77
N PRO A 38 22.86 -3.99 0.83
CA PRO A 38 22.25 -3.43 -0.35
C PRO A 38 21.51 -4.53 -1.13
N VAL A 39 20.17 -4.53 -1.02
CA VAL A 39 19.31 -5.52 -1.68
C VAL A 39 19.55 -5.50 -3.20
N GLU A 40 19.58 -6.68 -3.82
CA GLU A 40 19.78 -6.85 -5.27
C GLU A 40 18.77 -6.06 -6.14
N ASN A 41 17.56 -5.80 -5.63
CA ASN A 41 16.55 -5.05 -6.38
C ASN A 41 15.90 -3.89 -5.58
N PRO A 42 16.52 -2.70 -5.61
CA PRO A 42 15.97 -1.48 -5.00
C PRO A 42 14.62 -1.04 -5.59
N MET A 43 14.28 -1.46 -6.81
CA MET A 43 13.00 -1.10 -7.45
C MET A 43 11.80 -1.65 -6.67
N LEU A 44 11.99 -2.75 -5.94
CA LEU A 44 10.93 -3.36 -5.12
C LEU A 44 10.48 -2.43 -4.00
N ILE A 45 11.40 -1.65 -3.41
CA ILE A 45 11.08 -0.62 -2.39
C ILE A 45 10.17 0.43 -3.01
N GLY A 46 10.50 0.88 -4.23
CA GLY A 46 9.69 1.84 -4.99
C GLY A 46 8.28 1.31 -5.30
N ALA A 47 8.19 0.05 -5.74
CA ALA A 47 6.91 -0.59 -6.03
C ALA A 47 6.02 -0.73 -4.79
N ARG A 48 6.59 -1.20 -3.66
CA ARG A 48 5.87 -1.36 -2.38
C ARG A 48 5.40 -0.02 -1.83
N ARG A 49 6.23 1.01 -1.90
CA ARG A 49 5.85 2.38 -1.52
C ARG A 49 4.68 2.91 -2.36
N ARG A 50 4.66 2.62 -3.66
CA ARG A 50 3.55 3.00 -4.55
C ARG A 50 2.27 2.25 -4.19
N GLU A 51 2.36 0.98 -3.79
CA GLU A 51 1.20 0.19 -3.36
C GLU A 51 0.59 0.75 -2.07
N VAL A 52 1.42 1.07 -1.07
CA VAL A 52 0.98 1.76 0.17
C VAL A 52 0.26 3.08 -0.15
N ALA A 53 0.81 3.88 -1.07
CA ALA A 53 0.20 5.14 -1.47
C ALA A 53 -1.18 4.94 -2.11
N ARG A 54 -1.37 3.88 -2.93
CA ARG A 54 -2.67 3.58 -3.54
C ARG A 54 -3.73 3.22 -2.50
N VAL A 55 -3.37 2.41 -1.51
CA VAL A 55 -4.29 2.02 -0.41
C VAL A 55 -4.71 3.26 0.39
N LEU A 56 -3.75 4.13 0.73
CA LEU A 56 -4.04 5.39 1.42
C LEU A 56 -4.95 6.32 0.61
N THR A 57 -4.72 6.43 -0.70
CA THR A 57 -5.57 7.23 -1.58
C THR A 57 -7.01 6.70 -1.61
N GLU A 58 -7.20 5.38 -1.67
CA GLU A 58 -8.53 4.76 -1.66
C GLU A 58 -9.25 4.99 -0.32
N LEU A 59 -8.56 4.79 0.81
CA LEU A 59 -9.10 5.10 2.14
C LEU A 59 -9.54 6.57 2.23
N ARG A 60 -8.67 7.50 1.78
CA ARG A 60 -8.98 8.93 1.79
C ARG A 60 -10.14 9.27 0.86
N HIS A 61 -10.23 8.63 -0.29
CA HIS A 61 -11.34 8.81 -1.23
C HIS A 61 -12.68 8.41 -0.59
N ARG A 62 -12.71 7.31 0.18
CA ARG A 62 -13.91 6.88 0.92
C ARG A 62 -14.29 7.87 2.02
N GLU A 63 -13.33 8.28 2.84
CA GLU A 63 -13.54 9.30 3.88
C GLU A 63 -14.12 10.61 3.30
N LEU A 64 -13.62 11.06 2.15
CA LEU A 64 -14.11 12.28 1.50
C LEU A 64 -15.51 12.13 0.91
N ASN A 65 -15.92 10.92 0.53
CA ASN A 65 -17.26 10.66 0.04
C ASN A 65 -18.28 10.54 1.19
N GLU A 66 -17.86 9.98 2.34
CA GLU A 66 -18.68 9.95 3.56
C GLU A 66 -18.91 11.35 4.13
N ASN A 67 -17.89 12.21 4.16
CA ASN A 67 -18.01 13.59 4.66
C ASN A 67 -18.77 14.55 3.72
N LYS A 68 -19.12 14.12 2.50
CA LYS A 68 -19.90 14.91 1.54
C LYS A 68 -21.41 14.66 1.63
N GLN A 69 -21.85 13.79 2.54
CA GLN A 69 -23.27 13.55 2.81
C GLN A 69 -23.85 14.54 3.82
#